data_AF-A0AA43DCD0-F1
#
_entry.id   AF-A0AA43DCD0-F1
#
_cell.length_a   1.000
_cell.length_b   1.000
_cell.length_c   1.000
_cell.angle_alpha   90.00
_cell.angle_beta   90.00
_cell.angle_gamma   90.00
#
_symmetry.space_group_name_H-M   'P 1'
#
loop_
_entity.id
_entity.type
_entity.pdbx_description
1 polymer ?
#
loop_
_entity_poly.entity_id
_entity_poly.type
_entity_poly.pdbx_seq_one_letter_code
_entity_poly.pdbx_strand_id
1 'polypeptide(L)'
;MDNRKHYLAAIVAFVIWGFFSIPLRALSDYGVGEILYFRILFSALVLIVIVLTMKRGDVLRDLKFLKTFPPRERRKVIMLTMGGGALLIVNWLLFIYIVNNINIKTASFSYMICPVITAVLGFILL
;
A
#
# COMPACT_ATOMS: atom_id res chain seq x y z
N MET A 1 13.18 -8.66 24.99
CA MET A 1 12.80 -8.83 23.57
C MET A 1 13.95 -8.28 22.74
N ASP A 2 14.54 -9.08 21.85
CA ASP A 2 15.70 -8.65 21.05
C ASP A 2 15.25 -7.69 19.94
N ASN A 3 15.22 -6.39 20.25
CA ASN A 3 14.73 -5.34 19.36
C ASN A 3 15.56 -5.20 18.06
N ARG A 4 16.75 -5.82 17.99
CA ARG A 4 17.63 -5.78 16.81
C ARG A 4 16.96 -6.31 15.55
N LYS A 5 16.11 -7.36 15.68
CA LYS A 5 15.38 -7.93 14.54
C LYS A 5 14.36 -6.96 13.96
N HIS A 6 13.67 -6.19 14.82
CA HIS A 6 12.69 -5.19 14.38
C HIS A 6 13.36 -3.99 13.73
N TYR A 7 14.47 -3.49 14.30
CA TYR A 7 15.24 -2.41 13.69
C TYR A 7 15.81 -2.81 12.33
N LEU A 8 16.35 -4.02 12.20
CA LEU A 8 16.85 -4.51 10.93
C LEU A 8 15.74 -4.60 9.88
N ALA A 9 14.57 -5.12 10.24
CA ALA A 9 13.43 -5.19 9.33
C ALA A 9 12.99 -3.80 8.86
N ALA A 10 12.94 -2.81 9.77
CA ALA A 10 12.61 -1.44 9.42
C ALA A 10 13.63 -0.83 8.43
N ILE A 11 14.93 -0.96 8.73
CA ILE A 11 16.00 -0.45 7.86
C ILE A 11 15.92 -1.07 6.47
N VAL A 12 15.79 -2.39 6.39
CA VAL A 12 15.69 -3.11 5.11
C VAL A 12 14.45 -2.66 4.33
N ALA A 13 13.31 -2.50 5.00
CA ALA A 13 12.09 -2.01 4.35
C ALA A 13 12.29 -0.61 3.75
N PHE A 14 12.88 0.32 4.50
CA PHE A 14 13.17 1.68 4.00
C PHE A 14 14.17 1.68 2.85
N VAL A 15 15.20 0.83 2.89
CA VAL A 15 16.15 0.67 1.78
C VAL A 15 15.42 0.16 0.54
N ILE A 16 14.69 -0.96 0.64
CA ILE A 16 13.94 -1.53 -0.49
C ILE A 16 13.00 -0.48 -1.10
N TRP A 17 12.28 0.25 -0.25
CA TRP A 17 11.32 1.25 -0.71
C TRP A 17 12.01 2.47 -1.32
N GLY A 18 13.15 2.91 -0.77
CA GLY A 18 13.93 4.04 -1.29
C GLY A 18 14.52 3.77 -2.68
N PHE A 19 14.93 2.53 -2.96
CA PHE A 19 15.46 2.13 -4.27
C PHE A 19 14.38 1.64 -5.25
N PHE A 20 13.12 1.52 -4.82
CA PHE A 20 12.02 0.96 -5.62
C PHE A 20 11.76 1.71 -6.93
N SER A 21 12.04 3.02 -6.98
CA SER A 21 11.84 3.85 -8.18
C SER A 21 12.80 3.54 -9.32
N ILE A 22 13.97 2.95 -9.05
CA ILE A 22 14.97 2.60 -10.07
C ILE A 22 14.48 1.48 -10.99
N PRO A 23 14.11 0.28 -10.50
CA PRO A 23 13.57 -0.77 -11.36
C PRO A 23 12.25 -0.36 -11.99
N LEU A 24 11.46 0.49 -11.31
CA LEU A 24 10.22 1.02 -11.88
C LEU A 24 10.48 1.89 -13.11
N ARG A 25 11.50 2.76 -13.07
CA ARG A 25 11.91 3.56 -14.23
C ARG A 25 12.44 2.69 -15.36
N ALA A 26 13.12 1.58 -15.06
CA ALA A 26 13.58 0.63 -16.07
C ALA A 26 12.42 -0.07 -16.81
N LEU A 27 11.21 -0.05 -16.24
CA LEU A 27 9.98 -0.54 -16.88
C LEU A 27 9.22 0.57 -17.63
N SER A 28 9.86 1.71 -17.94
CA SER A 28 9.21 2.84 -18.63
C SER A 28 8.63 2.49 -20.00
N ASP A 29 9.10 1.39 -20.61
CA ASP A 29 8.63 0.92 -21.92
C ASP A 29 7.22 0.30 -21.84
N TYR A 30 6.76 -0.08 -20.65
CA TYR A 30 5.42 -0.62 -20.41
C TYR A 30 4.43 0.49 -20.03
N GLY A 31 3.15 0.26 -20.35
CA GLY A 31 2.10 1.18 -19.94
C GLY A 31 2.02 1.31 -18.41
N VAL A 32 1.83 2.54 -17.92
CA VAL A 32 1.65 2.82 -16.48
C VAL A 32 0.56 1.93 -15.86
N GLY A 33 -0.53 1.73 -16.60
CA GLY A 33 -1.62 0.84 -16.19
C GLY A 33 -1.21 -0.64 -16.13
N GLU A 34 -0.43 -1.13 -17.10
CA GLU A 34 0.02 -2.52 -17.16
C GLU A 34 0.88 -2.89 -15.95
N ILE A 35 1.84 -2.01 -15.60
CA ILE A 35 2.69 -2.15 -14.43
C ILE A 35 1.83 -2.21 -13.15
N LEU A 36 0.83 -1.33 -13.05
CA LEU A 36 -0.07 -1.28 -11.90
C LEU A 36 -0.94 -2.53 -11.80
N TYR A 37 -1.53 -2.98 -12.90
CA TYR A 37 -2.38 -4.18 -12.93
C TYR A 37 -1.59 -5.44 -12.56
N PHE A 38 -0.40 -5.62 -13.17
CA PHE A 38 0.48 -6.74 -12.82
C PHE A 38 0.80 -6.75 -11.33
N ARG A 39 1.12 -5.58 -10.78
CA ARG A 39 1.44 -5.46 -9.35
C ARG A 39 0.25 -5.79 -8.46
N ILE A 40 -0.95 -5.31 -8.78
CA ILE A 40 -2.16 -5.60 -8.00
C ILE A 40 -2.46 -7.10 -8.02
N LEU A 41 -2.40 -7.73 -9.20
CA LEU A 41 -2.62 -9.17 -9.35
C LEU A 41 -1.57 -9.98 -8.59
N PHE A 42 -0.29 -9.63 -8.72
CA PHE A 42 0.79 -10.30 -8.01
C PHE A 42 0.66 -10.16 -6.49
N SER A 43 0.35 -8.96 -6.00
CA SER A 43 0.14 -8.72 -4.57
C SER A 43 -1.08 -9.49 -4.04
N ALA A 44 -2.16 -9.56 -4.81
CA ALA A 44 -3.35 -10.33 -4.46
C ALA A 44 -3.02 -11.84 -4.39
N LEU A 45 -2.28 -12.36 -5.37
CA LEU A 45 -1.84 -13.75 -5.40
C LEU A 45 -0.98 -14.09 -4.17
N VAL A 46 0.05 -13.29 -3.90
CA VAL A 46 0.93 -13.48 -2.72
C VAL A 46 0.12 -13.42 -1.43
N LEU A 47 -0.79 -12.46 -1.30
CA LEU A 47 -1.65 -12.33 -0.13
C LEU A 47 -2.53 -13.57 0.06
N ILE A 48 -3.15 -14.08 -1.00
CA ILE A 48 -3.97 -15.31 -0.96
C ILE A 48 -3.12 -16.49 -0.48
N VAL A 49 -1.92 -16.66 -1.04
CA VAL A 49 -1.01 -17.75 -0.64
C VAL A 49 -0.65 -17.66 0.84
N ILE A 50 -0.29 -16.47 1.33
CA ILE A 50 0.04 -16.25 2.75
C ILE A 50 -1.17 -16.55 3.65
N VAL A 51 -2.35 -16.08 3.25
CA VAL A 51 -3.59 -16.31 4.02
C VAL A 51 -3.91 -17.80 4.11
N LEU A 52 -3.82 -18.54 3.00
CA LEU A 52 -4.14 -19.96 2.95
C LEU A 52 -3.14 -20.82 3.73
N THR A 53 -1.85 -20.43 3.76
CA THR A 53 -0.77 -21.21 4.37
C THR A 53 -0.57 -20.89 5.86
N MET A 54 -0.64 -19.62 6.25
CA MET A 54 -0.21 -19.18 7.59
C MET A 54 -1.34 -18.61 8.44
N LYS A 55 -2.38 -18.02 7.84
CA LYS A 55 -3.36 -17.17 8.57
C LYS A 55 -4.81 -17.60 8.38
N ARG A 56 -5.05 -18.82 7.92
CA ARG A 56 -6.39 -19.30 7.54
C ARG A 56 -7.37 -19.25 8.71
N GLY A 57 -6.92 -19.64 9.91
CA GLY A 57 -7.72 -19.61 11.14
C GLY A 57 -8.06 -18.19 11.62
N ASP A 58 -7.13 -17.25 11.48
CA ASP A 58 -7.32 -15.85 11.86
C ASP A 58 -8.37 -15.19 10.95
N VAL A 59 -8.27 -15.41 9.62
CA VAL A 59 -9.25 -14.86 8.67
C VAL A 59 -10.67 -15.41 8.92
N LEU A 60 -10.79 -16.70 9.24
CA LEU A 60 -12.08 -17.29 9.63
C LEU A 60 -12.66 -16.66 10.91
N ARG A 61 -11.80 -16.30 11.86
CA ARG A 61 -12.20 -15.61 13.10
C ARG A 61 -12.64 -14.17 12.80
N ASP A 62 -11.87 -13.45 12.01
CA ASP A 62 -12.17 -12.06 11.63
C ASP A 62 -13.48 -11.98 10.83
N LEU A 63 -13.73 -12.94 9.92
CA LEU A 63 -15.00 -13.02 9.18
C LEU A 63 -16.20 -13.30 10.10
N LYS A 64 -16.02 -14.10 11.15
CA LYS A 64 -17.10 -14.33 12.15
C LYS A 64 -17.33 -13.07 13.00
N PHE A 65 -16.27 -12.38 13.40
CA PHE A 65 -16.35 -11.12 14.14
C PHE A 65 -17.00 -10.01 13.32
N LEU A 66 -16.72 -9.94 12.02
CA LEU A 66 -17.37 -8.96 11.13
C LEU A 66 -18.88 -9.23 10.96
N LYS A 67 -19.31 -10.49 11.11
CA LYS A 67 -20.74 -10.87 11.06
C LYS A 67 -21.50 -10.52 12.33
N THR A 68 -20.83 -10.32 13.46
CA THR A 68 -21.46 -9.86 14.70
C THR A 68 -21.72 -8.36 14.70
N PHE A 69 -21.19 -7.60 13.73
CA PHE A 69 -21.37 -6.16 13.65
C PHE A 69 -22.78 -5.78 13.16
N PRO A 70 -23.33 -4.65 13.64
CA PRO A 70 -24.54 -4.08 13.08
C PRO A 70 -24.39 -3.82 11.56
N PRO A 71 -25.47 -3.93 10.76
CA PRO A 71 -25.41 -3.73 9.31
C PRO A 71 -24.80 -2.38 8.90
N ARG A 72 -25.03 -1.33 9.70
CA ARG A 72 -24.50 0.02 9.47
C ARG A 72 -22.98 0.07 9.62
N GLU A 73 -22.43 -0.55 10.66
CA GLU A 73 -20.98 -0.55 10.88
C GLU A 73 -20.26 -1.42 9.85
N ARG A 74 -20.84 -2.57 9.50
CA ARG A 74 -20.29 -3.43 8.44
C ARG A 74 -20.21 -2.68 7.10
N ARG A 75 -21.24 -1.89 6.75
CA ARG A 75 -21.23 -1.06 5.54
C ARG A 75 -20.16 0.03 5.62
N LYS A 76 -19.98 0.66 6.78
CA LYS A 76 -18.93 1.66 7.01
C LYS A 76 -17.53 1.07 6.80
N VAL A 77 -17.24 -0.10 7.38
CA VAL A 77 -15.95 -0.78 7.20
C VAL A 77 -15.69 -1.09 5.73
N ILE A 78 -16.68 -1.64 5.01
CA ILE A 78 -16.54 -1.94 3.58
C ILE A 78 -16.29 -0.65 2.78
N MET A 79 -17.06 0.41 3.04
CA MET A 79 -16.88 1.70 2.35
C MET A 79 -15.50 2.31 2.61
N LEU A 80 -15.02 2.29 3.86
CA LEU A 80 -13.69 2.81 4.20
C LEU A 80 -12.58 1.98 3.55
N THR A 81 -12.71 0.65 3.53
CA THR A 81 -11.75 -0.22 2.85
C THR A 81 -11.73 0.00 1.34
N MET A 82 -12.89 0.12 0.69
CA MET A 82 -12.97 0.41 -0.74
C MET A 82 -12.45 1.82 -1.08
N GLY A 83 -12.79 2.81 -0.25
CA GLY A 83 -12.28 4.18 -0.39
C GLY A 83 -10.76 4.25 -0.23
N GLY A 84 -10.22 3.59 0.79
CA GLY A 84 -8.77 3.46 0.98
C GLY A 84 -8.08 2.75 -0.17
N GLY A 85 -8.69 1.68 -0.70
CA GLY A 85 -8.21 0.98 -1.89
C GLY A 85 -8.18 1.87 -3.13
N ALA A 86 -9.23 2.66 -3.37
CA ALA A 86 -9.28 3.59 -4.49
C ALA A 86 -8.21 4.69 -4.37
N LEU A 87 -8.03 5.28 -3.18
CA LEU A 87 -6.98 6.26 -2.91
C LEU A 87 -5.59 5.66 -3.11
N LEU A 88 -5.37 4.41 -2.70
CA LEU A 88 -4.11 3.71 -2.89
C LEU A 88 -3.82 3.46 -4.37
N ILE A 89 -4.82 3.09 -5.17
CA ILE A 89 -4.69 2.91 -6.63
C ILE A 89 -4.31 4.24 -7.27
N VAL A 90 -5.00 5.33 -6.94
CA VAL A 90 -4.70 6.66 -7.48
C VAL A 90 -3.30 7.11 -7.09
N ASN A 91 -2.89 6.89 -5.83
CA ASN A 91 -1.55 7.21 -5.37
C ASN A 91 -0.47 6.47 -6.19
N TRP A 92 -0.63 5.16 -6.38
CA TRP A 92 0.32 4.38 -7.17
C TRP A 92 0.32 4.76 -8.64
N LEU A 93 -0.85 5.01 -9.22
CA LEU A 93 -0.96 5.44 -10.62
C LEU A 93 -0.19 6.75 -10.84
N LEU A 94 -0.40 7.75 -9.98
CA LEU A 94 0.31 9.03 -10.06
C LEU A 94 1.82 8.85 -9.86
N PHE A 95 2.24 8.02 -8.90
CA PHE A 95 3.66 7.77 -8.68
C PHE A 95 4.33 7.14 -9.89
N ILE A 96 3.77 6.06 -10.44
CA ILE A 96 4.33 5.38 -11.61
C ILE A 96 4.33 6.34 -12.81
N TYR A 97 3.27 7.13 -12.98
CA TYR A 97 3.19 8.13 -14.04
C TYR A 97 4.31 9.17 -13.94
N ILE A 98 4.54 9.77 -12.76
CA ILE A 98 5.58 10.79 -12.56
C ILE A 98 6.97 10.16 -12.73
N VAL A 99 7.19 8.96 -12.18
CA VAL A 99 8.47 8.25 -12.30
C VAL A 99 8.79 7.95 -13.76
N ASN A 100 7.83 7.49 -14.56
CA ASN A 100 8.10 7.08 -15.94
C ASN A 100 8.08 8.25 -16.94
N ASN A 101 7.14 9.19 -16.83
CA ASN A 101 6.95 10.26 -17.83
C ASN A 101 7.68 11.56 -17.50
N ILE A 102 7.98 11.83 -16.23
CA ILE A 102 8.64 13.08 -15.80
C ILE A 102 10.09 12.76 -15.42
N ASN A 103 10.35 12.54 -14.14
CA ASN A 103 11.64 12.05 -13.67
C ASN A 103 11.48 11.50 -12.23
N ILE A 104 12.49 10.74 -11.80
CA ILE A 104 12.53 10.16 -10.45
C ILE A 104 12.68 11.23 -9.34
N LYS A 105 13.43 12.31 -9.58
CA LYS A 105 13.66 13.40 -8.61
C LYS A 105 12.36 14.13 -8.21
N THR A 106 11.49 14.42 -9.17
CA THR A 106 10.18 15.04 -8.97
C THR A 106 9.28 14.11 -8.17
N ALA A 107 9.26 12.81 -8.50
CA ALA A 107 8.52 11.82 -7.73
C ALA A 107 8.99 11.79 -6.27
N SER A 108 10.31 11.72 -6.03
CA SER A 108 10.87 11.74 -4.68
C SER A 108 10.52 13.01 -3.92
N PHE A 109 10.60 14.18 -4.56
CA PHE A 109 10.21 15.46 -3.96
C PHE A 109 8.73 15.48 -3.56
N SER A 110 7.83 15.01 -4.43
CA SER A 110 6.40 14.91 -4.11
C SER A 110 6.15 14.02 -2.88
N TYR A 111 6.91 12.93 -2.72
CA TYR A 111 6.80 12.07 -1.53
C TYR A 111 7.35 12.70 -0.24
N MET A 112 8.30 13.63 -0.33
CA MET A 112 8.76 14.39 0.85
C MET A 112 7.70 15.34 1.42
N ILE A 113 6.67 15.65 0.64
CA ILE A 113 5.52 16.46 1.09
C ILE A 113 4.53 15.61 1.91
N CYS A 114 4.51 14.28 1.73
CA CYS A 114 3.55 13.40 2.40
C CYS A 114 3.54 13.55 3.94
N PRO A 115 4.68 13.59 4.66
CA PRO A 115 4.68 13.79 6.11
C PRO A 115 4.02 15.09 6.55
N VAL A 116 4.17 16.17 5.78
CA VAL A 116 3.54 17.47 6.06
C VAL A 116 2.02 17.35 5.91
N ILE A 117 1.56 16.76 4.80
CA ILE A 117 0.13 16.51 4.58
C ILE A 117 -0.44 15.62 5.68
N THR A 118 0.25 14.54 6.05
CA THR A 118 -0.19 13.64 7.11
C THR A 118 -0.25 14.33 8.47
N ALA A 119 0.71 15.20 8.81
CA ALA A 119 0.68 15.97 10.05
C ALA A 119 -0.50 16.95 10.10
N VAL A 120 -0.77 17.66 9.00
CA VAL A 120 -1.91 18.58 8.89
C VAL A 120 -3.23 17.83 8.98
N LEU A 121 -3.38 16.71 8.26
CA LEU A 121 -4.57 15.86 8.35
C LEU A 121 -4.76 15.29 9.75
N GLY A 122 -3.67 14.91 10.43
CA GLY A 122 -3.68 14.49 11.82
C GLY A 122 -4.26 15.57 12.73
N PHE A 123 -3.78 16.81 12.61
CA PHE A 123 -4.29 17.94 13.39
C PHE A 123 -5.77 18.28 13.13
N ILE A 124 -6.28 18.05 11.92
CA ILE A 124 -7.67 18.37 11.55
C ILE A 124 -8.64 17.25 11.95
N LEU A 125 -8.22 15.99 11.82
CA LEU A 125 -9.11 14.82 11.94
C LEU A 125 -9.07 14.14 13.31
N LEU A 126 -7.96 14.26 14.07
CA LEU A 126 -7.78 13.68 15.40
C LEU A 126 -7.88 14.76 16.48
#